data_AF-A0A8C9LQK7-F1
#
_entry.id   AF-A0A8C9LQK7-F1
#
_cell.length_a   1.000
_cell.length_b   1.000
_cell.length_c   1.000
_cell.angle_alpha   90.00
_cell.angle_beta   90.00
_cell.angle_gamma   90.00
#
_symmetry.space_group_name_H-M   'P 1'
#
loop_
_entity.id
_entity.type
_entity.pdbx_description
1 polymer ?
#
loop_
_entity_poly.entity_id
_entity_poly.type
_entity_poly.pdbx_seq_one_letter_code
_entity_poly.pdbx_strand_id
1 'polypeptide(L)'
;MVERKKYKLRPRGRTALHLACATGQPDMVSLLVSRSCELNLYDRECRPPLIKAVQLRQEACATILLKNGANPNITDFYGRTALHYAVYNEDTSMIEKLLFYGTDIEECSKYEYQPLLLAVSRAKVNMVEFLLKKNANVNAVDFLNRSALILAVTLGEKDIVVLLLQQHNIDVFSRDAYGKTAEDYAIQTQNKVIFRLTSEHKREKTSEELPINSDPVSSQKQPALKATSEKKYSVSNIATDKKDGEKSGTVSSQKQPALKVIRHSLCLNY
;
A
#
# COMPACT_ATOMS: atom_id res chain seq x y z
N MET A 1 -3.61 -28.49 -7.91
CA MET A 1 -3.68 -27.12 -8.45
C MET A 1 -5.10 -26.63 -8.24
N VAL A 2 -5.33 -25.76 -7.26
CA VAL A 2 -6.68 -25.31 -6.89
C VAL A 2 -7.08 -24.15 -7.80
N GLU A 3 -8.06 -24.37 -8.66
CA GLU A 3 -8.65 -23.34 -9.52
C GLU A 3 -9.24 -22.22 -8.66
N ARG A 4 -8.61 -21.04 -8.69
CA ARG A 4 -9.20 -19.80 -8.20
C ARG A 4 -10.34 -19.40 -9.14
N LYS A 5 -11.57 -19.84 -8.85
CA LYS A 5 -12.78 -19.29 -9.46
C LYS A 5 -12.82 -17.79 -9.19
N LYS A 6 -12.51 -16.98 -10.22
CA LYS A 6 -12.78 -15.53 -10.23
C LYS A 6 -14.30 -15.36 -10.26
N TYR A 7 -14.93 -15.32 -9.08
CA TYR A 7 -16.31 -14.89 -8.96
C TYR A 7 -16.39 -13.42 -9.39
N LYS A 8 -16.92 -13.19 -10.58
CA LYS A 8 -17.37 -11.88 -11.04
C LYS A 8 -18.60 -11.51 -10.20
N LEU A 9 -18.38 -11.07 -8.96
CA LEU A 9 -19.42 -10.58 -8.06
C LEU A 9 -20.13 -9.44 -8.80
N ARG A 10 -21.38 -9.67 -9.22
CA ARG A 10 -22.21 -8.57 -9.73
C ARG A 10 -22.45 -7.65 -8.53
N PRO A 11 -22.11 -6.35 -8.59
CA PRO A 11 -22.44 -5.44 -7.50
C PRO A 11 -23.96 -5.49 -7.27
N ARG A 12 -24.36 -5.99 -6.11
CA ARG A 12 -25.76 -5.96 -5.69
C ARG A 12 -26.08 -4.54 -5.23
N GLY A 13 -27.36 -4.16 -5.29
CA GLY A 13 -27.82 -2.92 -4.68
C GLY A 13 -27.56 -2.92 -3.17
N ARG A 14 -27.65 -1.74 -2.54
CA ARG A 14 -27.59 -1.64 -1.07
C ARG A 14 -28.65 -2.55 -0.45
N THR A 15 -28.24 -3.40 0.50
CA THR A 15 -29.17 -4.21 1.29
C THR A 15 -29.76 -3.39 2.45
N ALA A 16 -30.80 -3.91 3.10
CA ALA A 16 -31.33 -3.31 4.33
C ALA A 16 -30.24 -3.11 5.39
N LEU A 17 -29.29 -4.05 5.50
CA LEU A 17 -28.18 -3.96 6.43
C LEU A 17 -27.22 -2.81 6.10
N HIS A 18 -26.97 -2.53 4.82
CA HIS A 18 -26.19 -1.34 4.42
C HIS A 18 -26.88 -0.04 4.84
N LEU A 19 -28.19 0.03 4.66
CA LEU A 19 -28.97 1.23 4.99
C LEU A 19 -29.04 1.44 6.51
N ALA A 20 -29.28 0.37 7.28
CA ALA A 20 -29.28 0.43 8.75
C ALA A 20 -27.91 0.88 9.29
N CYS A 21 -26.82 0.35 8.74
CA CYS A 21 -25.46 0.77 9.10
C CYS A 21 -25.15 2.21 8.67
N ALA A 22 -25.67 2.67 7.52
CA ALA A 22 -25.44 4.02 7.05
C ALA A 22 -26.25 5.08 7.81
N THR A 23 -27.41 4.69 8.34
CA THR A 23 -28.30 5.57 9.11
C THR A 23 -28.07 5.51 10.62
N GLY A 24 -27.19 4.62 11.09
CA GLY A 24 -26.86 4.52 12.51
C GLY A 24 -27.95 3.89 13.38
N GLN A 25 -28.62 2.85 12.88
CA GLN A 25 -29.72 2.18 13.57
C GLN A 25 -29.30 0.83 14.18
N PRO A 26 -28.67 0.80 15.38
CA PRO A 26 -28.13 -0.44 15.96
C PRO A 26 -29.22 -1.49 16.26
N ASP A 27 -30.43 -1.06 16.62
CA ASP A 27 -31.55 -1.99 16.87
C ASP A 27 -31.98 -2.70 15.59
N MET A 28 -32.04 -1.96 14.48
CA MET A 28 -32.33 -2.51 13.16
C MET A 28 -31.22 -3.46 12.70
N VAL A 29 -29.95 -3.10 12.93
CA VAL A 29 -28.81 -3.99 12.66
C VAL A 29 -28.94 -5.28 13.48
N SER A 30 -29.22 -5.18 14.78
CA SER A 30 -29.39 -6.34 15.66
C SER A 30 -30.54 -7.25 15.20
N LEU A 31 -31.68 -6.67 14.82
CA LEU A 31 -32.81 -7.41 14.28
C LEU A 31 -32.43 -8.14 12.98
N LEU A 32 -31.81 -7.46 12.03
CA LEU A 32 -31.40 -8.06 10.75
C LEU A 32 -30.40 -9.19 10.95
N VAL A 33 -29.41 -8.99 11.82
CA VAL A 33 -28.39 -10.00 12.15
C VAL A 33 -29.01 -11.22 12.84
N SER A 34 -29.99 -11.03 13.73
CA SER A 34 -30.72 -12.13 14.39
C SER A 34 -31.46 -13.06 13.41
N ARG A 35 -31.74 -12.57 12.19
CA ARG A 35 -32.37 -13.34 11.10
C ARG A 35 -31.37 -14.02 10.18
N SER A 36 -30.11 -14.18 10.62
CA SER A 36 -29.04 -14.86 9.88
C SER A 36 -28.77 -14.26 8.48
N CYS A 37 -28.80 -12.93 8.36
CA CYS A 37 -28.51 -12.26 7.09
C CYS A 37 -27.02 -12.33 6.71
N GLU A 38 -26.72 -12.32 5.41
CA GLU A 38 -25.34 -12.28 4.91
C GLU A 38 -24.67 -10.93 5.23
N LEU A 39 -23.69 -10.94 6.14
CA LEU A 39 -23.04 -9.71 6.66
C LEU A 39 -22.01 -9.09 5.71
N ASN A 40 -21.50 -9.87 4.77
CA ASN A 40 -20.35 -9.52 3.92
C ASN A 40 -20.75 -9.17 2.48
N LEU A 41 -22.02 -8.85 2.25
CA LEU A 41 -22.51 -8.48 0.92
C LEU A 41 -21.97 -7.12 0.47
N TYR A 42 -21.70 -7.00 -0.82
CA TYR A 42 -21.19 -5.78 -1.44
C TYR A 42 -22.31 -4.88 -1.95
N ASP A 43 -22.21 -3.57 -1.69
CA ASP A 43 -22.97 -2.56 -2.43
C ASP A 43 -22.34 -2.22 -3.80
N ARG A 44 -22.83 -1.17 -4.46
CA ARG A 44 -22.34 -0.72 -5.77
C ARG A 44 -20.90 -0.19 -5.76
N GLU A 45 -20.38 0.20 -4.59
CA GLU A 45 -18.99 0.65 -4.39
C GLU A 45 -18.09 -0.48 -3.87
N CYS A 46 -18.58 -1.73 -3.96
CA CYS A 46 -17.95 -2.90 -3.36
C CYS A 46 -17.70 -2.76 -1.85
N ARG A 47 -18.53 -1.99 -1.13
CA ARG A 47 -18.39 -1.84 0.32
C ARG A 47 -19.29 -2.84 1.04
N PRO A 48 -18.78 -3.61 2.01
CA PRO A 48 -19.61 -4.32 2.95
C PRO A 48 -20.27 -3.37 3.96
N PRO A 49 -21.36 -3.77 4.64
CA PRO A 49 -22.02 -2.99 5.68
C PRO A 49 -21.06 -2.49 6.76
N LEU A 50 -20.06 -3.30 7.13
CA LEU A 50 -19.05 -2.92 8.13
C LEU A 50 -18.25 -1.68 7.69
N ILE A 51 -17.81 -1.62 6.43
CA ILE A 51 -17.12 -0.43 5.92
C ILE A 51 -18.05 0.79 5.98
N LYS A 52 -19.34 0.65 5.63
CA LYS A 52 -20.29 1.78 5.73
C LYS A 52 -20.47 2.26 7.17
N ALA A 53 -20.59 1.35 8.12
CA ALA A 53 -20.69 1.69 9.53
C ALA A 53 -19.45 2.46 10.01
N VAL A 54 -18.25 1.96 9.73
CA VAL A 54 -17.00 2.62 10.15
C VAL A 54 -16.76 3.94 9.41
N GLN A 55 -16.99 3.98 8.09
CA GLN A 55 -16.89 5.19 7.27
C GLN A 55 -17.75 6.33 7.83
N LEU A 56 -18.96 6.00 8.30
CA LEU A 56 -19.95 6.95 8.80
C LEU A 56 -19.95 7.06 10.33
N ARG A 57 -18.91 6.56 11.01
CA ARG A 57 -18.70 6.65 12.47
C ARG A 57 -19.82 6.03 13.30
N GLN A 58 -20.47 5.00 12.78
CA GLN A 58 -21.55 4.26 13.43
C GLN A 58 -20.97 3.11 14.27
N GLU A 59 -20.30 3.47 15.37
CA GLU A 59 -19.55 2.54 16.21
C GLU A 59 -20.40 1.38 16.76
N ALA A 60 -21.62 1.66 17.21
CA ALA A 60 -22.53 0.63 17.72
C ALA A 60 -22.88 -0.39 16.62
N CYS A 61 -23.20 0.08 15.41
CA CYS A 61 -23.51 -0.78 14.27
C CYS A 61 -22.30 -1.64 13.88
N ALA A 62 -21.11 -1.04 13.77
CA ALA A 62 -19.87 -1.76 13.47
C ALA A 62 -19.55 -2.82 14.54
N THR A 63 -19.75 -2.50 15.82
CA THR A 63 -19.53 -3.43 16.93
C THR A 63 -20.48 -4.63 16.86
N ILE A 64 -21.77 -4.41 16.55
CA ILE A 64 -22.74 -5.49 16.38
C ILE A 64 -22.33 -6.41 15.21
N LEU A 65 -21.92 -5.83 14.08
CA LEU A 65 -21.47 -6.60 12.92
C LEU A 65 -20.24 -7.46 13.25
N LEU A 66 -19.22 -6.89 13.88
CA LEU A 66 -18.00 -7.60 14.25
C LEU A 66 -18.28 -8.75 15.23
N LYS A 67 -19.10 -8.51 16.25
CA LYS A 67 -19.53 -9.54 17.21
C LYS A 67 -20.23 -10.73 16.56
N ASN A 68 -20.87 -10.52 15.41
CA ASN A 68 -21.62 -11.54 14.67
C ASN A 68 -20.84 -12.09 13.47
N GLY A 69 -19.52 -11.88 13.40
CA GLY A 69 -18.65 -12.51 12.40
C GLY A 69 -18.58 -11.80 11.05
N ALA A 70 -18.90 -10.50 10.99
CA ALA A 70 -18.56 -9.70 9.81
C ALA A 70 -17.03 -9.71 9.59
N ASN A 71 -16.58 -9.93 8.36
CA ASN A 71 -15.16 -9.99 8.04
C ASN A 71 -14.58 -8.57 7.91
N PRO A 72 -13.65 -8.15 8.79
CA PRO A 72 -13.12 -6.79 8.76
C PRO A 72 -12.05 -6.54 7.70
N ASN A 73 -11.52 -7.61 7.09
CA ASN A 73 -10.44 -7.56 6.10
C ASN A 73 -10.95 -7.44 4.66
N ILE A 74 -12.27 -7.31 4.46
CA ILE A 74 -12.84 -7.05 3.15
C ILE A 74 -12.48 -5.62 2.73
N THR A 75 -11.98 -5.49 1.50
CA THR A 75 -11.67 -4.21 0.89
C THR A 75 -12.81 -3.70 0.00
N ASP A 76 -12.93 -2.38 -0.11
CA ASP A 76 -13.82 -1.75 -1.08
C ASP A 76 -13.23 -1.68 -2.51
N PHE A 77 -13.92 -1.00 -3.43
CA PHE A 77 -13.46 -0.82 -4.82
C PHE A 77 -12.08 -0.14 -4.92
N TYR A 78 -11.75 0.73 -3.96
CA TYR A 78 -10.44 1.40 -3.89
C TYR A 78 -9.40 0.55 -3.17
N GLY A 79 -9.77 -0.61 -2.63
CA GLY A 79 -8.85 -1.46 -1.89
C GLY A 79 -8.68 -1.05 -0.43
N ARG A 80 -9.63 -0.27 0.12
CA ARG A 80 -9.61 0.18 1.52
C ARG A 80 -10.40 -0.77 2.41
N THR A 81 -9.82 -1.15 3.54
CA THR A 81 -10.48 -1.92 4.60
C THR A 81 -11.21 -1.00 5.58
N ALA A 82 -11.99 -1.57 6.50
CA ALA A 82 -12.59 -0.81 7.61
C ALA A 82 -11.52 -0.06 8.43
N LEU A 83 -10.32 -0.63 8.58
CA LEU A 83 -9.21 -0.01 9.31
C LEU A 83 -8.75 1.30 8.67
N HIS A 84 -8.69 1.39 7.34
CA HIS A 84 -8.34 2.64 6.65
C HIS A 84 -9.31 3.76 6.96
N TYR A 85 -10.62 3.45 7.01
CA TYR A 85 -11.63 4.42 7.37
C TYR A 85 -11.54 4.83 8.85
N ALA A 86 -11.24 3.90 9.75
CA ALA A 86 -11.03 4.23 11.17
C ALA A 86 -9.81 5.15 11.38
N VAL A 87 -8.69 4.88 10.69
CA VAL A 87 -7.49 5.73 10.68
C VAL A 87 -7.79 7.11 10.08
N TYR A 88 -8.48 7.15 8.94
CA TYR A 88 -8.92 8.41 8.35
C TYR A 88 -9.83 9.21 9.29
N ASN A 89 -10.64 8.51 10.10
CA ASN A 89 -11.54 9.12 11.06
C ASN A 89 -10.89 9.52 12.39
N GLU A 90 -9.62 9.16 12.64
CA GLU A 90 -8.96 9.30 13.94
C GLU A 90 -9.68 8.54 15.08
N ASP A 91 -10.37 7.45 14.73
CA ASP A 91 -11.17 6.66 15.67
C ASP A 91 -10.36 5.50 16.26
N THR A 92 -9.57 5.80 17.29
CA THR A 92 -8.72 4.81 17.97
C THR A 92 -9.54 3.68 18.60
N SER A 93 -10.71 3.97 19.16
CA SER A 93 -11.63 2.96 19.72
C SER A 93 -12.06 1.94 18.66
N MET A 94 -12.41 2.40 17.47
CA MET A 94 -12.76 1.50 16.37
C MET A 94 -11.55 0.71 15.86
N ILE A 95 -10.36 1.32 15.80
CA ILE A 95 -9.13 0.59 15.44
C ILE A 95 -8.89 -0.56 16.41
N GLU A 96 -8.96 -0.32 17.73
CA GLU A 96 -8.76 -1.38 18.71
C GLU A 96 -9.78 -2.51 18.58
N LYS A 97 -11.05 -2.19 18.30
CA LYS A 97 -12.06 -3.20 18.01
C LYS A 97 -11.70 -4.01 16.76
N LEU A 98 -11.35 -3.36 15.66
CA LEU A 98 -10.99 -4.06 14.42
C LEU A 98 -9.79 -5.00 14.62
N LEU A 99 -8.74 -4.53 15.29
CA LEU A 99 -7.58 -5.35 15.64
C LEU A 99 -7.97 -6.54 16.54
N PHE A 100 -8.85 -6.33 17.52
CA PHE A 100 -9.37 -7.41 18.38
C PHE A 100 -10.11 -8.50 17.58
N TYR A 101 -10.84 -8.13 16.52
CA TYR A 101 -11.52 -9.07 15.63
C TYR A 101 -10.65 -9.60 14.48
N GLY A 102 -9.33 -9.51 14.60
CA GLY A 102 -8.38 -10.15 13.67
C GLY A 102 -8.09 -9.36 12.40
N THR A 103 -8.25 -8.03 12.44
CA THR A 103 -7.67 -7.18 11.40
C THR A 103 -6.16 -7.09 11.55
N ASP A 104 -5.44 -7.28 10.45
CA ASP A 104 -4.01 -6.98 10.38
C ASP A 104 -3.82 -5.46 10.21
N ILE A 105 -2.96 -4.88 11.06
CA ILE A 105 -2.66 -3.45 11.07
C ILE A 105 -1.94 -2.99 9.79
N GLU A 106 -1.36 -3.93 9.05
CA GLU A 106 -0.68 -3.69 7.78
C GLU A 106 -1.55 -3.97 6.55
N GLU A 107 -2.76 -4.52 6.74
CA GLU A 107 -3.63 -4.98 5.64
C GLU A 107 -4.07 -3.80 4.77
N CYS A 108 -3.61 -3.78 3.53
CA CYS A 108 -4.07 -2.86 2.49
C CYS A 108 -4.03 -3.52 1.10
N SER A 109 -4.78 -2.97 0.15
CA SER A 109 -4.59 -3.37 -1.24
C SER A 109 -3.25 -2.88 -1.78
N LYS A 110 -2.77 -3.48 -2.87
CA LYS A 110 -1.53 -3.12 -3.56
C LYS A 110 -1.41 -1.64 -3.96
N TYR A 111 -2.53 -0.92 -4.06
CA TYR A 111 -2.57 0.46 -4.56
C TYR A 111 -2.91 1.49 -3.49
N GLU A 112 -3.20 1.06 -2.26
CA GLU A 112 -3.53 1.97 -1.16
C GLU A 112 -2.37 2.06 -0.18
N TYR A 113 -2.32 3.18 0.53
CA TYR A 113 -1.36 3.37 1.61
C TYR A 113 -1.67 2.40 2.75
N GLN A 114 -0.63 1.74 3.28
CA GLN A 114 -0.73 1.09 4.58
C GLN A 114 -1.25 2.08 5.64
N PRO A 115 -1.95 1.62 6.69
CA PRO A 115 -2.55 2.48 7.70
C PRO A 115 -1.60 3.54 8.29
N LEU A 116 -0.34 3.20 8.56
CA LEU A 116 0.67 4.16 9.02
C LEU A 116 0.94 5.25 7.98
N LEU A 117 1.17 4.88 6.72
CA LEU A 117 1.41 5.83 5.63
C LEU A 117 0.19 6.71 5.35
N LEU A 118 -1.02 6.17 5.52
CA LEU A 118 -2.24 6.96 5.42
C LEU A 118 -2.26 8.06 6.49
N ALA A 119 -1.95 7.72 7.75
CA ALA A 119 -1.87 8.69 8.85
C ALA A 119 -0.79 9.76 8.60
N VAL A 120 0.40 9.36 8.16
CA VAL A 120 1.50 10.28 7.80
C VAL A 120 1.09 11.20 6.65
N SER A 121 0.52 10.65 5.56
CA SER A 121 0.11 11.44 4.39
C SER A 121 -0.92 12.50 4.73
N ARG A 122 -1.70 12.30 5.80
CA ARG A 122 -2.74 13.20 6.30
C ARG A 122 -2.29 14.08 7.46
N ALA A 123 -1.01 14.06 7.81
CA ALA A 123 -0.43 14.84 8.91
C ALA A 123 -1.10 14.58 10.28
N LYS A 124 -1.62 13.36 10.51
CA LYS A 124 -2.33 13.01 11.74
C LYS A 124 -1.34 12.51 12.81
N VAL A 125 -0.65 13.44 13.48
CA VAL A 125 0.41 13.16 14.47
C VAL A 125 -0.02 12.13 15.52
N ASN A 126 -1.16 12.36 16.17
CA ASN A 126 -1.68 11.47 17.23
C ASN A 126 -2.00 10.06 16.71
N MET A 127 -2.47 9.96 15.45
CA MET A 127 -2.77 8.67 14.84
C MET A 127 -1.50 7.92 14.44
N VAL A 128 -0.47 8.63 13.98
CA VAL A 128 0.86 8.03 13.76
C VAL A 128 1.39 7.46 15.06
N GLU A 129 1.41 8.25 16.14
CA GLU A 129 1.87 7.79 17.46
C GLU A 129 1.07 6.55 17.93
N PHE A 130 -0.25 6.59 17.78
CA PHE A 130 -1.11 5.48 18.15
C PHE A 130 -0.81 4.19 17.36
N LEU A 131 -0.65 4.29 16.04
CA LEU A 131 -0.33 3.13 15.19
C LEU A 131 1.05 2.56 15.49
N LEU A 132 2.05 3.41 15.78
CA LEU A 132 3.37 2.96 16.21
C LEU A 132 3.30 2.20 17.55
N LYS A 133 2.49 2.68 18.52
CA LYS A 133 2.22 1.96 19.78
C LYS A 133 1.51 0.62 19.58
N LYS A 134 0.82 0.43 18.45
CA LYS A 134 0.22 -0.85 18.04
C LYS A 134 1.15 -1.69 17.14
N ASN A 135 2.45 -1.38 17.15
CA ASN A 135 3.51 -2.09 16.41
C ASN A 135 3.34 -2.05 14.88
N ALA A 136 2.72 -1.00 14.34
CA ALA A 136 2.73 -0.78 12.89
C ALA A 136 4.16 -0.70 12.36
N ASN A 137 4.40 -1.19 11.14
CA ASN A 137 5.72 -1.19 10.52
C ASN A 137 6.19 0.25 10.27
N VAL A 138 7.12 0.74 11.09
CA VAL A 138 7.69 2.09 10.96
C VAL A 138 8.36 2.32 9.59
N ASN A 139 8.85 1.26 8.95
CA ASN A 139 9.51 1.29 7.64
C ASN A 139 8.55 0.94 6.50
N ALA A 140 7.24 1.10 6.70
CA ALA A 140 6.24 1.05 5.65
C ALA A 140 6.66 1.92 4.46
N VAL A 141 6.46 1.42 3.24
CA VAL A 141 6.78 2.12 1.98
C VAL A 141 5.56 2.23 1.07
N ASP A 142 5.48 3.32 0.33
CA ASP A 142 4.46 3.51 -0.70
C ASP A 142 4.86 2.92 -2.07
N PHE A 143 4.03 3.13 -3.08
CA PHE A 143 4.26 2.63 -4.45
C PHE A 143 5.47 3.26 -5.15
N LEU A 144 6.02 4.36 -4.63
CA LEU A 144 7.29 4.98 -5.08
C LEU A 144 8.46 4.55 -4.20
N ASN A 145 8.27 3.53 -3.36
CA ASN A 145 9.24 3.07 -2.36
C ASN A 145 9.62 4.15 -1.34
N ARG A 146 8.78 5.18 -1.15
CA ARG A 146 9.03 6.22 -0.14
C ARG A 146 8.62 5.68 1.21
N SER A 147 9.56 5.65 2.15
CA SER A 147 9.29 5.28 3.54
C SER A 147 8.41 6.31 4.23
N ALA A 148 7.79 5.92 5.35
CA ALA A 148 7.05 6.85 6.22
C ALA A 148 7.89 8.09 6.60
N LEU A 149 9.20 7.91 6.82
CA LEU A 149 10.12 9.01 7.11
C LEU A 149 10.31 9.93 5.90
N ILE A 150 10.54 9.39 4.70
CA ILE A 150 10.64 10.21 3.47
C ILE A 150 9.36 11.02 3.25
N LEU A 151 8.18 10.42 3.45
CA LEU A 151 6.90 11.11 3.33
C LEU A 151 6.77 12.25 4.34
N ALA A 152 7.04 11.99 5.63
CA ALA A 152 6.95 12.99 6.69
C ALA A 152 7.88 14.19 6.43
N VAL A 153 9.12 13.93 5.99
CA VAL A 153 10.09 14.97 5.63
C VAL A 153 9.63 15.78 4.41
N THR A 154 9.12 15.12 3.38
CA THR A 154 8.63 15.78 2.17
C THR A 154 7.44 16.71 2.47
N LEU A 155 6.58 16.30 3.40
CA LEU A 155 5.44 17.10 3.86
C LEU A 155 5.84 18.22 4.82
N GLY A 156 7.05 18.17 5.41
CA GLY A 156 7.52 19.14 6.39
C GLY A 156 6.96 18.91 7.80
N GLU A 157 6.41 17.73 8.07
CA GLU A 157 5.74 17.38 9.33
C GLU A 157 6.76 17.03 10.42
N LYS A 158 7.32 18.06 11.06
CA LYS A 158 8.39 17.93 12.06
C LYS A 158 8.03 16.94 13.17
N ASP A 159 6.82 17.02 13.72
CA ASP A 159 6.43 16.19 14.87
C ASP A 159 6.35 14.71 14.48
N ILE A 160 5.87 14.41 13.27
CA ILE A 160 5.87 13.04 12.72
C ILE A 160 7.30 12.55 12.49
N VAL A 161 8.19 13.41 11.97
CA VAL A 161 9.61 13.07 11.80
C VAL A 161 10.24 12.70 13.14
N VAL A 162 9.99 13.48 14.20
CA VAL A 162 10.49 13.17 15.54
C VAL A 162 9.94 11.84 16.05
N LEU A 163 8.63 11.60 15.93
CA LEU A 163 8.00 10.35 16.36
C LEU A 163 8.58 9.11 15.66
N LEU A 164 8.85 9.21 14.35
CA LEU A 164 9.42 8.13 13.56
C LEU A 164 10.89 7.88 13.90
N LEU A 165 11.69 8.94 14.08
CA LEU A 165 13.11 8.84 14.41
C LEU A 165 13.35 8.27 15.82
N GLN A 166 12.41 8.45 16.74
CA GLN A 166 12.45 7.84 18.07
C GLN A 166 12.23 6.31 18.06
N GLN A 167 11.78 5.71 16.96
CA GLN A 167 11.57 4.27 16.88
C GLN A 167 12.90 3.55 16.67
N HIS A 168 13.22 2.59 17.54
CA HIS A 168 14.51 1.86 17.51
C HIS A 168 14.82 1.20 16.15
N ASN A 169 13.79 0.64 15.50
CA ASN A 169 13.92 -0.08 14.23
C ASN A 169 13.79 0.81 12.97
N ILE A 170 13.79 2.14 13.09
CA ILE A 170 13.69 3.05 11.94
C ILE A 170 14.87 2.90 10.97
N ASP A 171 14.61 2.78 9.67
CA ASP A 171 15.62 2.82 8.62
C ASP A 171 15.74 4.23 8.02
N VAL A 172 16.73 4.98 8.53
CA VAL A 172 17.06 6.33 8.06
C VAL A 172 17.79 6.36 6.72
N PHE A 173 18.32 5.22 6.26
CA PHE A 173 19.06 5.09 5.01
C PHE A 173 18.20 4.63 3.83
N SER A 174 16.92 4.33 4.10
CA SER A 174 15.93 3.94 3.09
C SER A 174 15.93 4.90 1.91
N ARG A 175 15.86 4.32 0.70
CA ARG A 175 15.86 5.05 -0.57
C ARG A 175 14.57 4.80 -1.32
N ASP A 176 14.02 5.86 -1.90
CA ASP A 176 12.88 5.76 -2.79
C ASP A 176 13.26 5.22 -4.18
N ALA A 177 12.28 5.15 -5.08
CA ALA A 177 12.48 4.69 -6.46
C ALA A 177 13.44 5.58 -7.29
N TYR A 178 13.76 6.79 -6.82
CA TYR A 178 14.71 7.70 -7.45
C TYR A 178 16.10 7.65 -6.78
N GLY A 179 16.28 6.77 -5.79
CA GLY A 179 17.52 6.65 -5.01
C GLY A 179 17.70 7.74 -3.96
N LYS A 180 16.67 8.56 -3.68
CA LYS A 180 16.71 9.67 -2.71
C LYS A 180 16.35 9.18 -1.31
N THR A 181 17.08 9.70 -0.32
CA THR A 181 16.88 9.47 1.11
C THR A 181 16.04 10.58 1.75
N ALA A 182 15.60 10.38 2.99
CA ALA A 182 14.90 11.41 3.76
C ALA A 182 15.74 12.70 3.90
N GLU A 183 17.05 12.58 4.07
CA GLU A 183 17.96 13.73 4.13
C GLU A 183 18.00 14.51 2.80
N ASP A 184 18.04 13.82 1.67
CA ASP A 184 18.02 14.45 0.34
C ASP A 184 16.75 15.29 0.13
N TYR A 185 15.62 14.81 0.63
CA TYR A 185 14.35 15.54 0.62
C TYR A 185 14.35 16.73 1.60
N ALA A 186 14.95 16.60 2.78
CA ALA A 186 15.08 17.71 3.73
C ALA A 186 15.89 18.89 3.16
N ILE A 187 16.93 18.58 2.36
CA ILE A 187 17.72 19.60 1.63
C ILE A 187 16.85 20.26 0.55
N GLN A 188 16.12 19.47 -0.24
CA GLN A 188 15.27 19.97 -1.32
C GLN A 188 14.14 20.88 -0.82
N THR A 189 13.53 20.54 0.32
CA THR A 189 12.46 21.35 0.94
C THR A 189 13.01 22.57 1.70
N GLN A 190 14.33 22.74 1.80
CA GLN A 190 15.01 23.80 2.55
C GLN A 190 14.60 23.90 4.03
N ASN A 191 14.05 22.81 4.59
CA ASN A 191 13.67 22.77 6.01
C ASN A 191 14.89 22.45 6.88
N LYS A 192 15.60 23.50 7.30
CA LYS A 192 16.82 23.39 8.11
C LYS A 192 16.62 22.61 9.42
N VAL A 193 15.43 22.69 10.02
CA VAL A 193 15.13 21.99 11.27
C VAL A 193 15.05 20.48 11.03
N ILE A 194 14.27 20.06 10.04
CA ILE A 194 14.14 18.65 9.68
C ILE A 194 15.48 18.09 9.19
N PHE A 195 16.24 18.86 8.40
CA PHE A 195 17.57 18.45 7.96
C PHE A 195 18.52 18.18 9.14
N ARG A 196 18.53 19.04 10.17
CA ARG A 196 19.33 18.79 11.38
C ARG A 196 18.90 17.50 12.08
N LEU A 197 17.59 17.32 12.29
CA LEU A 197 17.07 16.11 12.94
C LEU A 197 17.46 14.83 12.20
N THR A 198 17.30 14.79 10.88
CA THR A 198 17.63 13.59 10.09
C THR A 198 19.13 13.35 9.99
N SER A 199 19.95 14.40 9.86
CA SER A 199 21.40 14.28 9.80
C SER A 199 22.04 13.87 11.12
N GLU A 200 21.49 14.32 12.26
CA GLU A 200 21.91 13.89 13.61
C GLU A 200 21.68 12.38 13.80
N HIS A 201 20.45 11.89 13.58
CA HIS A 201 20.12 10.47 13.74
C HIS A 201 20.88 9.57 12.76
N LYS A 202 21.18 10.06 11.55
CA LYS A 202 22.00 9.34 10.58
C LYS A 202 23.43 9.14 11.06
N ARG A 203 24.03 10.16 11.70
CA ARG A 203 25.38 10.05 12.29
C ARG A 203 25.39 9.07 13.46
N GLU A 204 24.39 9.12 14.33
CA GLU A 204 24.24 8.22 15.46
C GLU A 204 24.20 6.75 15.01
N LYS A 205 23.32 6.39 14.06
CA LYS A 205 23.27 5.03 13.51
C LYS A 205 24.56 4.60 12.81
N THR A 206 25.23 5.53 12.12
CA THR A 206 26.54 5.24 11.50
C THR A 206 27.62 4.97 12.55
N SER A 207 27.57 5.64 13.70
CA SER A 207 28.53 5.44 14.80
C SER A 207 28.29 4.16 15.60
N GLU A 208 27.04 3.69 15.70
CA GLU A 208 26.70 2.41 16.34
C GLU A 208 27.15 1.20 15.52
N GLU A 209 27.28 1.34 14.19
CA GLU A 209 27.71 0.25 13.30
C GLU A 209 29.24 0.05 13.21
N LEU A 210 30.06 0.89 13.88
CA LEU A 210 31.52 0.69 13.95
C LEU A 210 31.89 -0.28 15.09
N PRO A 211 32.46 -1.47 14.81
CA PRO A 211 32.86 -2.40 15.85
C PRO A 211 34.09 -1.88 16.59
N ILE A 212 33.97 -1.79 17.92
CA ILE A 212 35.10 -1.80 18.85
C ILE A 212 35.73 -3.20 18.78
N ASN A 213 36.74 -3.36 17.93
CA ASN A 213 37.81 -4.32 18.15
C ASN A 213 39.09 -3.76 17.54
N SER A 214 39.76 -2.95 18.35
CA SER A 214 41.18 -2.69 18.24
C SER A 214 41.93 -3.94 18.70
N ASP A 215 42.74 -4.53 17.82
CA ASP A 215 44.05 -5.04 18.20
C ASP A 215 45.03 -4.93 17.02
N PRO A 216 46.30 -4.52 17.25
CA PRO A 216 47.27 -4.25 16.20
C PRO A 216 48.10 -5.51 15.92
N VAL A 217 48.00 -6.08 14.72
CA VAL A 217 48.92 -7.13 14.28
C VAL A 217 49.51 -6.82 12.91
N SER A 218 50.74 -6.29 12.97
CA SER A 218 51.91 -6.70 12.18
C SER A 218 51.77 -6.78 10.65
N SER A 219 52.34 -5.76 9.99
CA SER A 219 53.44 -5.91 9.04
C SER A 219 53.47 -7.18 8.17
N GLN A 220 53.10 -7.08 6.90
CA GLN A 220 53.81 -7.79 5.82
C GLN A 220 53.52 -7.22 4.41
N LYS A 221 54.54 -6.54 3.89
CA LYS A 221 55.03 -6.44 2.49
C LYS A 221 54.03 -6.45 1.32
N GLN A 222 54.03 -5.33 0.59
CA GLN A 222 53.82 -5.28 -0.86
C GLN A 222 54.71 -6.28 -1.62
N PRO A 223 54.32 -6.66 -2.84
CA PRO A 223 55.28 -6.57 -3.93
C PRO A 223 54.76 -5.88 -5.19
N ALA A 224 55.78 -5.42 -5.94
CA ALA A 224 55.77 -4.51 -7.06
C ALA A 224 55.12 -5.01 -8.36
N LEU A 225 54.79 -4.01 -9.19
CA LEU A 225 54.52 -4.10 -10.62
C LEU A 225 55.58 -4.91 -11.40
N LYS A 226 55.11 -5.72 -12.36
CA LYS A 226 55.86 -6.05 -13.58
C LYS A 226 54.94 -5.89 -14.80
N ALA A 227 55.37 -5.02 -15.70
CA ALA A 227 54.85 -4.90 -17.06
C ALA A 227 55.56 -5.93 -17.97
N THR A 228 54.83 -6.51 -18.92
CA THR A 228 55.38 -7.01 -20.19
C THR A 228 54.35 -6.92 -21.32
N SER A 229 54.63 -5.98 -22.23
CA SER A 229 54.46 -5.96 -23.69
C SER A 229 53.60 -7.00 -24.43
N GLU A 230 52.71 -6.44 -25.27
CA GLU A 230 52.47 -6.67 -26.71
C GLU A 230 52.32 -8.10 -27.29
N LYS A 231 51.20 -8.30 -27.99
CA LYS A 231 51.18 -8.83 -29.37
C LYS A 231 49.95 -8.29 -30.14
N LYS A 232 50.21 -7.61 -31.26
CA LYS A 232 49.27 -7.24 -32.33
C LYS A 232 49.03 -8.45 -33.25
N TYR A 233 47.82 -8.57 -33.81
CA TYR A 233 47.49 -8.98 -35.20
C TYR A 233 45.97 -8.66 -35.34
N SER A 234 45.57 -7.57 -36.00
CA SER A 234 45.42 -7.33 -37.45
C SER A 234 44.12 -7.88 -38.08
N VAL A 235 43.16 -6.94 -38.19
CA VAL A 235 42.30 -6.53 -39.34
C VAL A 235 41.60 -7.56 -40.24
N SER A 236 40.40 -7.11 -40.68
CA SER A 236 39.72 -7.29 -41.99
C SER A 236 38.84 -8.55 -42.15
N ASN A 237 37.64 -8.51 -42.75
CA ASN A 237 36.94 -7.51 -43.56
C ASN A 237 35.50 -7.98 -43.90
N ILE A 238 34.56 -7.03 -44.11
CA ILE A 238 33.63 -6.87 -45.28
C ILE A 238 32.60 -8.03 -45.50
N ALA A 239 31.29 -7.85 -45.73
CA ALA A 239 30.56 -6.98 -46.67
C ALA A 239 29.03 -7.15 -46.40
N THR A 240 28.20 -6.09 -46.47
CA THR A 240 27.28 -5.72 -47.59
C THR A 240 26.15 -6.74 -47.89
N ASP A 241 24.91 -6.40 -48.21
CA ASP A 241 24.36 -5.15 -48.71
C ASP A 241 22.81 -5.11 -48.62
N LYS A 242 22.32 -3.88 -48.76
CA LYS A 242 20.98 -3.33 -49.02
C LYS A 242 20.04 -4.15 -49.93
N LYS A 243 18.71 -3.98 -49.76
CA LYS A 243 17.90 -3.02 -50.56
C LYS A 243 16.38 -3.08 -50.27
N ASP A 244 15.86 -1.88 -50.01
CA ASP A 244 14.64 -1.18 -50.45
C ASP A 244 13.56 -1.91 -51.29
N GLY A 245 12.31 -1.51 -51.06
CA GLY A 245 11.22 -1.63 -52.05
C GLY A 245 9.81 -1.36 -51.50
N GLU A 246 9.33 -0.13 -51.67
CA GLU A 246 7.93 0.29 -51.53
C GLU A 246 6.96 -0.51 -52.43
N LYS A 247 5.68 -0.61 -52.04
CA LYS A 247 4.54 -0.12 -52.84
C LYS A 247 3.17 -0.26 -52.14
N SER A 248 2.34 0.73 -52.44
CA SER A 248 0.93 0.95 -52.10
C SER A 248 -0.04 -0.04 -52.77
N GLY A 249 -1.26 -0.15 -52.24
CA GLY A 249 -2.36 -0.87 -52.90
C GLY A 249 -3.66 -0.90 -52.08
N THR A 250 -4.68 -0.24 -52.61
CA THR A 250 -6.05 0.01 -52.11
C THR A 250 -7.03 -1.17 -52.23
N VAL A 251 -8.01 -1.20 -51.29
CA VAL A 251 -9.45 -1.55 -51.43
C VAL A 251 -9.87 -3.00 -51.78
N SER A 252 -10.70 -3.61 -50.91
CA SER A 252 -12.08 -4.08 -51.23
C SER A 252 -12.54 -5.33 -50.43
N SER A 253 -13.56 -5.11 -49.59
CA SER A 253 -14.79 -5.91 -49.45
C SER A 253 -14.81 -7.35 -48.88
N GLN A 254 -15.91 -7.59 -48.12
CA GLN A 254 -16.69 -8.83 -48.02
C GLN A 254 -16.17 -10.01 -47.17
N LYS A 255 -16.70 -10.16 -45.94
CA LYS A 255 -17.87 -11.02 -45.63
C LYS A 255 -18.03 -11.27 -44.12
N GLN A 256 -19.20 -10.92 -43.59
CA GLN A 256 -19.78 -11.55 -42.40
C GLN A 256 -20.22 -12.99 -42.71
N PRO A 257 -20.47 -13.80 -41.67
CA PRO A 257 -21.76 -14.49 -41.63
C PRO A 257 -22.47 -14.42 -40.27
N ALA A 258 -23.75 -14.02 -40.37
CA ALA A 258 -24.96 -14.49 -39.68
C ALA A 258 -24.91 -15.08 -38.24
N LEU A 259 -25.50 -14.30 -37.33
CA LEU A 259 -26.64 -14.64 -36.46
C LEU A 259 -27.08 -16.12 -36.38
N LYS A 260 -26.99 -16.69 -35.17
CA LYS A 260 -27.97 -17.69 -34.69
C LYS A 260 -28.67 -17.13 -33.45
N VAL A 261 -29.91 -16.73 -33.67
CA VAL A 261 -30.91 -16.42 -32.65
C VAL A 261 -31.34 -17.75 -32.00
N ILE A 262 -31.23 -17.87 -30.68
CA ILE A 262 -32.01 -18.84 -29.91
C ILE A 262 -32.81 -18.04 -28.89
N ARG A 263 -34.09 -17.88 -29.20
CA ARG A 263 -35.14 -17.51 -28.26
C ARG A 263 -35.35 -18.69 -27.31
N HIS A 264 -35.33 -18.44 -26.01
CA HIS A 264 -36.11 -19.26 -25.08
C HIS A 264 -36.82 -18.33 -24.09
N SER A 265 -38.09 -18.11 -24.44
CA SER A 265 -39.27 -18.13 -23.58
C SER A 265 -39.13 -17.69 -22.12
N LEU A 266 -39.76 -16.54 -21.87
CA LEU A 266 -40.50 -16.16 -20.67
C LEU A 266 -40.95 -17.33 -19.79
N CYS A 267 -40.67 -17.23 -18.49
CA CYS A 267 -41.59 -17.62 -17.43
C CYS A 267 -41.49 -16.58 -16.31
N LEU A 268 -42.51 -15.72 -16.26
CA LEU A 268 -42.98 -15.08 -15.04
C LEU A 268 -43.51 -16.17 -14.10
N ASN A 269 -43.30 -16.04 -12.79
CA ASN A 269 -44.36 -16.19 -11.77
C ASN A 269 -43.81 -15.95 -10.36
N TYR A 270 -44.46 -14.97 -9.70
CA TYR A 270 -44.60 -14.64 -8.28
C TYR A 270 -43.35 -14.46 -7.40
#